data_AF-A0A3C0PPA8-F1
#
_entry.id   AF-A0A3C0PPA8-F1
#
_cell.length_a   1.000
_cell.length_b   1.000
_cell.length_c   1.000
_cell.angle_alpha   90.00
_cell.angle_beta   90.00
_cell.angle_gamma   90.00
#
_symmetry.space_group_name_H-M   'P 1'
#
loop_
_entity.id
_entity.type
_entity.pdbx_description
1 polymer ?
#
loop_
_entity_poly.entity_id
_entity_poly.type
_entity_poly.pdbx_seq_one_letter_code
_entity_poly.pdbx_strand_id
1 'polypeptide(L)' 'MSFKDIYEGWKSNPEGFWMKASESIDWIKPPSKALWDDDAPFYEWFKDAKVNTCYNAVDRHVVSGRGDQIAIIYDSPIT' A
#
# COMPACT_ATOMS: atom_id res chain seq x y z
N MET A 1 7.03 6.54 18.03
CA MET A 1 5.70 6.09 18.47
C MET A 1 5.82 4.66 18.97
N SER A 2 5.22 4.35 20.11
CA SER A 2 5.10 2.97 20.57
C SER A 2 4.03 2.23 19.78
N PHE A 3 4.03 0.90 19.84
CA PHE A 3 2.94 0.09 19.26
C PHE A 3 1.57 0.50 19.81
N LYS A 4 1.50 0.80 21.12
CA LYS A 4 0.27 1.25 21.78
C LYS A 4 -0.28 2.52 21.13
N ASP A 5 0.59 3.49 20.86
CA ASP A 5 0.17 4.77 20.25
C ASP A 5 -0.39 4.58 18.83
N ILE A 6 0.25 3.71 18.04
CA ILE A 6 -0.19 3.39 16.66
C ILE A 6 -1.56 2.69 16.68
N TYR A 7 -1.72 1.71 17.58
CA TYR A 7 -2.94 0.93 17.68
C TYR A 7 -4.14 1.77 18.17
N GLU A 8 -3.92 2.64 19.17
CA GLU A 8 -4.93 3.60 19.60
C GLU A 8 -5.25 4.63 18.49
N GLY A 9 -4.24 5.02 17.69
CA GLY A 9 -4.44 5.85 16.50
C GLY A 9 -5.35 5.20 15.45
N TRP A 10 -5.10 3.93 15.11
CA TRP A 10 -5.98 3.17 14.20
C TRP A 10 -7.40 3.03 14.77
N LYS A 11 -7.54 2.66 16.05
CA LYS A 11 -8.85 2.49 16.69
C LYS A 11 -9.69 3.77 16.70
N SER A 12 -9.07 4.90 17.00
CA SER A 12 -9.77 6.18 17.15
C SER A 12 -10.15 6.81 15.82
N ASN A 13 -9.38 6.58 14.75
CA ASN A 13 -9.70 7.07 13.40
C ASN A 13 -9.21 6.09 12.31
N PRO A 14 -9.94 4.98 12.06
CA PRO A 14 -9.51 3.96 11.11
C PRO A 14 -9.38 4.48 9.68
N GLU A 15 -10.32 5.32 9.26
CA GLU A 15 -10.36 5.92 7.92
C GLU A 15 -9.14 6.81 7.69
N GLY A 16 -8.87 7.75 8.59
CA GLY A 16 -7.70 8.61 8.51
C GLY A 16 -6.38 7.83 8.61
N PHE A 17 -6.33 6.79 9.44
CA PHE A 17 -5.17 5.92 9.57
C PHE A 17 -4.82 5.24 8.24
N TRP A 18 -5.81 4.62 7.59
CA TRP A 18 -5.60 3.90 6.32
C TRP A 18 -5.40 4.84 5.13
N MET A 19 -6.11 5.97 5.09
CA MET A 19 -5.87 6.99 4.07
C MET A 19 -4.45 7.56 4.18
N LYS A 20 -3.94 7.78 5.40
CA LYS A 20 -2.55 8.22 5.58
C LYS A 20 -1.53 7.18 5.10
N ALA A 21 -1.78 5.89 5.38
CA ALA A 21 -0.92 4.81 4.90
C ALA A 21 -0.93 4.71 3.36
N SER A 22 -2.09 4.95 2.73
CA SER A 22 -2.26 4.89 1.27
C SER A 22 -1.40 5.91 0.51
N GLU A 23 -0.96 6.99 1.15
CA GLU A 23 -0.07 8.00 0.56
C GLU A 23 1.31 7.44 0.17
N SER A 24 1.68 6.25 0.67
CA SER A 24 2.94 5.56 0.32
C SER A 24 2.91 4.81 -1.01
N ILE A 25 1.75 4.78 -1.67
CA ILE A 25 1.52 4.09 -2.93
C ILE A 25 1.42 5.11 -4.06
N ASP A 26 2.05 4.81 -5.18
CA ASP A 26 1.95 5.59 -6.41
C ASP A 26 0.69 5.19 -7.16
N TRP A 27 -0.36 5.99 -7.00
CA TRP A 27 -1.66 5.77 -7.62
C TRP A 27 -1.74 6.41 -9.01
N ILE A 28 -2.45 5.76 -9.93
CA ILE A 28 -2.92 6.42 -11.17
C ILE A 28 -4.11 7.32 -10.84
N LYS A 29 -5.02 6.83 -9.99
CA LYS A 29 -6.08 7.60 -9.35
C LYS A 29 -6.09 7.24 -7.86
N PRO A 30 -5.78 8.17 -6.94
CA PRO A 30 -5.81 7.87 -5.51
C PRO A 30 -7.24 7.55 -5.05
N PRO A 31 -7.41 6.70 -4.02
CA PRO A 31 -8.72 6.44 -3.44
C PRO A 31 -9.31 7.72 -2.83
N SER A 32 -10.65 7.83 -2.84
CA SER A 32 -11.34 8.92 -2.13
C SER A 32 -11.61 8.59 -0.65
N LYS A 33 -11.70 7.30 -0.33
CA LYS A 33 -11.88 6.77 1.03
C LYS A 33 -11.31 5.35 1.14
N ALA A 34 -10.96 4.93 2.35
CA ALA A 34 -10.37 3.63 2.61
C ALA A 34 -11.44 2.54 2.60
N LEU A 35 -12.47 2.64 3.46
CA LEU A 35 -13.49 1.60 3.58
C LEU A 35 -14.78 1.94 2.83
N TRP A 36 -15.23 0.98 2.02
CA TRP A 36 -16.56 0.95 1.40
C TRP A 36 -17.37 -0.17 2.07
N ASP A 37 -18.35 0.24 2.88
CA ASP A 37 -19.22 -0.61 3.70
C ASP A 37 -20.69 -0.60 3.22
N ASP A 38 -20.94 -0.07 2.03
CA ASP A 38 -22.25 0.03 1.39
C ASP A 38 -22.89 -1.33 1.10
N ASP A 39 -22.10 -2.41 0.98
CA ASP A 39 -22.55 -3.79 0.76
C ASP A 39 -22.13 -4.73 1.91
N ALA A 40 -22.08 -4.23 3.15
CA ALA A 40 -21.75 -5.06 4.31
C ALA A 40 -22.64 -6.33 4.37
N PRO A 41 -22.08 -7.53 4.62
CA PRO A 41 -20.74 -7.80 5.15
C PRO A 41 -19.62 -7.94 4.10
N PHE A 42 -19.89 -7.64 2.83
CA PHE A 42 -18.88 -7.64 1.75
C PHE A 42 -18.16 -6.30 1.67
N TYR A 43 -17.23 -6.08 2.60
CA TYR A 43 -16.45 -4.86 2.64
C TYR A 43 -15.45 -4.77 1.47
N GLU A 44 -15.31 -3.59 0.89
CA GLU A 44 -14.33 -3.28 -0.13
C GLU A 44 -13.36 -2.18 0.35
N TRP A 45 -12.11 -2.26 -0.08
CA TRP A 45 -11.07 -1.30 0.30
C TRP A 45 -10.56 -0.54 -0.92
N PHE A 46 -10.48 0.78 -0.81
CA PHE A 46 -9.97 1.66 -1.87
C PHE A 46 -10.66 1.42 -3.23
N LYS A 47 -11.95 1.07 -3.20
CA LYS A 47 -12.77 0.60 -4.32
C LYS A 47 -12.69 1.47 -5.57
N ASP A 48 -12.56 2.79 -5.37
CA ASP A 48 -12.55 3.77 -6.44
C ASP A 48 -11.15 4.14 -6.95
N ALA A 49 -10.10 3.54 -6.40
CA ALA A 49 -8.72 3.79 -6.79
C ALA A 49 -8.35 3.11 -8.12
N LYS A 50 -7.30 3.63 -8.77
CA LYS A 50 -6.67 2.99 -9.93
C LYS A 50 -5.17 2.89 -9.68
N VAL A 51 -4.62 1.70 -9.80
CA VAL A 51 -3.21 1.41 -9.52
C VAL A 51 -2.67 0.34 -10.46
N ASN A 52 -1.35 0.31 -10.60
CA ASN A 52 -0.64 -0.82 -11.18
C ASN A 52 0.36 -1.34 -10.13
N THR A 53 0.22 -2.61 -9.76
CA THR A 53 1.08 -3.24 -8.74
C THR A 53 2.53 -3.36 -9.23
N CYS A 54 2.75 -3.72 -10.50
CA CYS A 54 4.09 -3.81 -11.07
C CYS A 54 4.81 -2.46 -11.01
N TYR A 55 4.12 -1.37 -11.35
CA TYR A 55 4.68 -0.03 -11.26
C TYR A 55 5.20 0.28 -9.85
N ASN A 56 4.42 -0.08 -8.83
CA ASN A 56 4.80 0.12 -7.43
C ASN A 56 5.88 -0.86 -6.94
N ALA A 57 5.98 -2.05 -7.52
CA ALA A 57 6.94 -3.07 -7.09
C ALA A 57 8.27 -2.99 -7.84
N VAL A 58 8.31 -2.38 -9.04
CA VAL A 58 9.47 -2.38 -9.94
C VAL A 58 9.72 -0.98 -10.48
N ASP A 59 8.84 -0.47 -11.35
CA ASP A 59 9.10 0.72 -12.18
C ASP A 59 9.42 1.96 -11.35
N ARG A 60 8.66 2.24 -10.28
CA ARG A 60 8.88 3.42 -9.42
C ARG A 60 10.26 3.43 -8.78
N HIS A 61 10.82 2.25 -8.50
CA HIS A 61 12.15 2.13 -7.89
C HIS A 61 13.23 2.48 -8.91
N VAL A 62 13.08 2.03 -10.16
CA VAL A 62 13.97 2.41 -11.27
C VAL A 62 13.91 3.92 -11.51
N VAL A 63 12.70 4.48 -11.66
CA VAL A 63 12.48 5.93 -11.87
C VAL A 63 13.06 6.77 -10.73
N SER A 64 13.01 6.26 -9.49
CA SER A 64 13.58 6.91 -8.30
C SER A 64 15.10 6.72 -8.14
N GLY A 65 15.80 6.28 -9.19
CA GLY A 65 17.26 6.15 -9.19
C GLY A 65 17.82 4.89 -8.54
N ARG A 66 16.96 3.91 -8.23
CA ARG A 66 17.37 2.61 -7.65
C ARG A 66 17.41 1.48 -8.69
N GLY A 67 17.60 1.82 -9.97
CA GLY A 67 17.60 0.86 -11.08
C GLY A 67 18.69 -0.21 -10.97
N ASP A 68 19.87 0.16 -10.46
CA ASP A 68 20.99 -0.77 -10.27
C ASP A 68 20.90 -1.57 -8.95
N GLN A 69 19.88 -1.32 -8.12
CA GLN A 69 19.71 -2.05 -6.88
C GLN A 69 19.17 -3.46 -7.15
N ILE A 70 19.86 -4.46 -6.64
CA ILE A 70 19.41 -5.86 -6.67
C ILE A 70 18.04 -5.97 -5.98
N ALA A 71 17.02 -6.35 -6.73
CA ALA A 71 15.66 -6.57 -6.22
C ALA A 71 15.42 -8.02 -5.79
N ILE A 72 16.00 -8.99 -6.50
CA ILE A 72 15.85 -10.42 -6.25
C ILE A 72 17.22 -11.06 -6.30
N ILE A 73 17.55 -11.85 -5.27
CA ILE A 73 18.70 -12.76 -5.27
C ILE A 73 18.12 -14.16 -5.43
N TYR A 74 18.41 -14.80 -6.55
CA TYR A 74 18.06 -16.20 -6.77
C TYR A 74 19.23 -17.08 -6.33
N ASP A 75 18.96 -17.98 -5.37
CA ASP A 75 19.91 -18.97 -4.86
C ASP A 75 19.21 -20.34 -4.89
N SER A 76 19.77 -21.28 -5.63
CA SER A 76 19.26 -22.65 -5.76
C SER A 76 20.40 -23.62 -5.46
N PRO A 77 20.43 -24.23 -4.26
CA PRO A 77 21.56 -25.04 -3.78
C PRO A 77 21.65 -26.45 -4.41
N ILE A 78 20.86 -26.73 -5.46
CA ILE A 78 20.86 -28.00 -6.17
C ILE A 78 21.56 -27.83 -7.51
N THR A 79 22.69 -28.53 -7.68
CA THR A 79 23.37 -28.80 -8.97
C THR A 79 23.10 -30.22 -9.43
#